data_AF-A0A1F4F9N8-F1
#
_entry.id   AF-A0A1F4F9N8-F1
#
_cell.length_a   1.000
_cell.length_b   1.000
_cell.length_c   1.000
_cell.angle_alpha   90.00
_cell.angle_beta   90.00
_cell.angle_gamma   90.00
#
_symmetry.space_group_name_H-M   'P 1'
#
loop_
_entity.id
_entity.type
_entity.pdbx_description
1 polymer ?
#
loop_
_entity_poly.entity_id
_entity_poly.type
_entity_poly.pdbx_seq_one_letter_code
_entity_poly.pdbx_strand_id
1 'polypeptide(L)'
;MNFEVDGRRVFAYAAAHELDPGRPKIAFVHGAGLDHSWWGLQSRYFGYHGFNVLAVDLPGHGRSSGPPLASVGAMADWLMRLLDAARIEKASVVGHSMGSLVALECAARRPERVERIALLGTAFPMKVTDEFLDAALRNDHAAYDMETIWGHAPQVPLGGNPNPGMWMYGDTLARLERLAPGVLHSDLKACNDYANGLASAAKVKCPALFIVGRRDVMTPAKAAATLAQAIQGSRTVELPPSGHSLMAEAPDATLDALIEFFRR
;
A
#
# COMPACT_ATOMS: atom_id res chain seq x y z
N MET A 1 0.53 16.94 5.72
CA MET A 1 0.89 18.07 4.86
C MET A 1 -0.07 18.08 3.68
N ASN A 2 -0.52 19.26 3.26
CA ASN A 2 -1.33 19.38 2.06
C ASN A 2 -0.42 19.78 0.89
N PHE A 3 -0.66 19.20 -0.27
CA PHE A 3 0.00 19.53 -1.53
C PHE A 3 -1.07 19.89 -2.57
N GLU A 4 -0.62 20.50 -3.65
CA GLU A 4 -1.45 20.72 -4.84
C GLU A 4 -0.91 19.86 -5.98
N VAL A 5 -1.74 18.98 -6.52
CA VAL A 5 -1.41 18.13 -7.67
C VAL A 5 -2.57 18.22 -8.66
N ASP A 6 -2.26 18.59 -9.91
CA ASP A 6 -3.27 18.81 -10.97
C ASP A 6 -4.40 19.78 -10.56
N GLY A 7 -4.06 20.85 -9.83
CA GLY A 7 -5.02 21.84 -9.33
C GLY A 7 -5.95 21.31 -8.22
N ARG A 8 -5.59 20.19 -7.58
CA ARG A 8 -6.38 19.55 -6.50
C ARG A 8 -5.58 19.50 -5.22
N ARG A 9 -6.25 19.77 -4.11
CA ARG A 9 -5.67 19.59 -2.77
C ARG A 9 -5.57 18.11 -2.46
N VAL A 10 -4.36 17.64 -2.16
CA VAL A 10 -4.09 16.25 -1.77
C VAL A 10 -3.33 16.21 -0.46
N PHE A 11 -3.45 15.12 0.27
CA PHE A 11 -2.86 14.97 1.61
C PHE A 11 -1.82 13.85 1.63
N ALA A 12 -0.74 14.10 2.36
CA ALA A 12 0.13 13.04 2.86
C ALA A 12 0.55 13.35 4.30
N TYR A 13 0.53 12.34 5.17
CA TYR A 13 1.12 12.44 6.49
C TYR A 13 2.66 12.48 6.38
N ALA A 14 3.27 13.48 7.00
CA ALA A 14 4.71 13.77 6.90
C ALA A 14 5.41 13.80 8.26
N ALA A 15 4.97 12.95 9.19
CA ALA A 15 5.54 12.79 10.53
C ALA A 15 5.69 14.08 11.39
N ALA A 16 5.04 15.18 10.99
CA ALA A 16 5.09 16.50 11.62
C ALA A 16 6.48 17.18 11.57
N HIS A 17 7.24 16.99 10.49
CA HIS A 17 8.48 17.72 10.21
C HIS A 17 8.43 18.38 8.83
N GLU A 18 9.21 19.45 8.63
CA GLU A 18 9.52 19.93 7.28
C GLU A 18 10.41 18.91 6.55
N LEU A 19 10.28 18.84 5.23
CA LEU A 19 11.08 17.93 4.41
C LEU A 19 12.51 18.45 4.30
N ASP A 20 13.47 17.68 4.82
CA ASP A 20 14.90 18.00 4.79
C ASP A 20 15.56 17.40 3.54
N PRO A 21 16.14 18.20 2.63
CA PRO A 21 16.77 17.69 1.41
C PRO A 21 17.86 16.63 1.65
N GLY A 22 18.54 16.66 2.80
CA GLY A 22 19.61 15.72 3.15
C GLY A 22 19.14 14.35 3.64
N ARG A 23 17.85 14.18 3.94
CA ARG A 23 17.30 12.92 4.48
C ARG A 23 16.88 11.94 3.40
N PRO A 24 16.94 10.62 3.64
CA PRO A 24 16.32 9.63 2.78
C PRO A 24 14.79 9.83 2.74
N LYS A 25 14.17 9.57 1.58
CA LYS A 25 12.74 9.83 1.33
C LYS A 25 11.99 8.53 1.14
N ILE A 26 10.85 8.36 1.81
CA ILE A 26 9.98 7.19 1.67
C ILE A 26 8.53 7.64 1.46
N ALA A 27 7.91 7.17 0.39
CA ALA A 27 6.48 7.28 0.17
C ALA A 27 5.77 5.96 0.52
N PHE A 28 4.74 6.02 1.36
CA PHE A 28 3.88 4.88 1.70
C PHE A 28 2.54 5.00 0.99
N VAL A 29 2.13 3.95 0.28
CA VAL A 29 0.91 3.88 -0.53
C VAL A 29 -0.02 2.82 0.03
N HIS A 30 -1.24 3.21 0.39
CA HIS A 30 -2.24 2.33 0.99
C HIS A 30 -2.84 1.32 -0.01
N GLY A 31 -3.51 0.29 0.53
CA GLY A 31 -4.30 -0.68 -0.22
C GLY A 31 -5.67 -0.14 -0.65
N ALA A 32 -6.47 -0.99 -1.31
CA ALA A 32 -7.80 -0.65 -1.79
C ALA A 32 -8.71 -0.21 -0.64
N GLY A 33 -9.42 0.91 -0.78
CA GLY A 33 -10.37 1.39 0.22
C GLY A 33 -9.77 1.82 1.57
N LEU A 34 -8.45 1.99 1.63
CA LEU A 34 -7.73 2.44 2.83
C LEU A 34 -7.23 3.88 2.66
N ASP A 35 -6.49 4.39 3.64
CA ASP A 35 -5.94 5.74 3.64
C ASP A 35 -4.55 5.77 4.32
N HIS A 36 -3.91 6.94 4.38
CA HIS A 36 -2.59 7.14 4.98
C HIS A 36 -2.47 6.60 6.41
N SER A 37 -3.57 6.55 7.17
CA SER A 37 -3.55 6.12 8.57
C SER A 37 -3.22 4.63 8.72
N TRP A 38 -3.34 3.86 7.63
CA TRP A 38 -2.90 2.47 7.58
C TRP A 38 -1.40 2.28 7.82
N TRP A 39 -0.62 3.32 7.54
CA TRP A 39 0.83 3.35 7.77
C TRP A 39 1.21 4.03 9.09
N GLY A 40 0.29 4.11 10.06
CA GLY A 40 0.49 4.90 11.29
C GLY A 40 1.79 4.56 12.04
N LEU A 41 2.07 3.28 12.28
CA LEU A 41 3.28 2.85 12.99
C LEU A 41 4.55 3.09 12.16
N GLN A 42 4.56 2.62 10.91
CA GLN A 42 5.74 2.65 10.04
C GLN A 42 6.13 4.09 9.70
N SER A 43 5.15 4.91 9.30
CA SER A 43 5.36 6.31 8.94
C SER A 43 5.92 7.14 10.10
N ARG A 44 5.45 6.91 11.32
CA ARG A 44 5.94 7.57 12.54
C ARG A 44 7.35 7.13 12.88
N TYR A 45 7.63 5.83 12.83
CA TYR A 45 8.97 5.31 13.08
C TYR A 45 9.99 5.95 12.14
N PHE A 46 9.80 5.83 10.83
CA PHE A 46 10.77 6.34 9.86
C PHE A 46 10.93 7.87 9.96
N GLY A 47 9.85 8.62 10.20
CA GLY A 47 9.93 10.06 10.43
C GLY A 47 10.80 10.42 11.64
N TYR A 48 10.54 9.77 12.78
CA TYR A 48 11.32 9.97 14.00
C TYR A 48 12.79 9.53 13.85
N HIS A 49 13.05 8.55 12.98
CA HIS A 49 14.37 8.02 12.70
C HIS A 49 15.04 8.64 11.47
N GLY A 50 14.71 9.89 11.15
CA GLY A 50 15.50 10.71 10.22
C GLY A 50 15.16 10.53 8.75
N PHE A 51 14.00 9.98 8.41
CA PHE A 51 13.50 9.93 7.04
C PHE A 51 12.50 11.06 6.79
N ASN A 52 12.48 11.55 5.56
CA ASN A 52 11.34 12.29 5.03
C ASN A 52 10.28 11.29 4.62
N VAL A 53 9.16 11.27 5.34
CA VAL A 53 8.07 10.33 5.10
C VAL A 53 6.91 11.02 4.42
N LEU A 54 6.29 10.35 3.44
CA LEU A 54 5.00 10.71 2.88
C LEU A 54 4.08 9.47 2.89
N ALA A 55 3.25 9.31 3.92
CA ALA A 55 2.14 8.37 3.85
C ALA A 55 0.96 9.05 3.14
N VAL A 56 0.68 8.64 1.91
CA VAL A 56 -0.18 9.40 1.00
C VAL A 56 -1.63 8.95 1.12
N ASP A 57 -2.55 9.89 0.95
CA ASP A 57 -3.93 9.60 0.56
C ASP A 57 -4.02 9.70 -0.96
N LEU A 58 -4.28 8.59 -1.66
CA LEU A 58 -4.58 8.64 -3.09
C LEU A 58 -5.84 9.49 -3.35
N PRO A 59 -6.04 10.02 -4.56
CA PRO A 59 -7.30 10.69 -4.90
C PRO A 59 -8.51 9.80 -4.56
N GLY A 60 -9.58 10.40 -4.04
CA GLY A 60 -10.76 9.68 -3.54
C GLY A 60 -10.66 9.13 -2.12
N HIS A 61 -9.48 9.21 -1.49
CA HIS A 61 -9.23 8.60 -0.18
C HIS A 61 -8.88 9.61 0.91
N GLY A 62 -9.20 9.25 2.15
CA GLY A 62 -8.84 10.01 3.35
C GLY A 62 -9.16 11.50 3.23
N ARG A 63 -8.12 12.32 3.19
CA ARG A 63 -8.18 13.79 3.16
C ARG A 63 -7.88 14.38 1.78
N SER A 64 -7.53 13.55 0.80
CA SER A 64 -7.27 13.98 -0.58
C SER A 64 -8.58 14.26 -1.31
N SER A 65 -8.58 15.30 -2.15
CA SER A 65 -9.72 15.64 -3.00
C SER A 65 -9.66 14.93 -4.36
N GLY A 66 -10.82 14.87 -5.03
CA GLY A 66 -10.96 14.30 -6.37
C GLY A 66 -11.47 12.87 -6.41
N PRO A 67 -11.81 12.37 -7.60
CA PRO A 67 -12.29 11.01 -7.77
C PRO A 67 -11.14 10.00 -7.63
N PRO A 68 -11.44 8.73 -7.33
CA PRO A 68 -10.45 7.67 -7.37
C PRO A 68 -9.86 7.53 -8.78
N LEU A 69 -8.61 7.07 -8.84
CA LEU A 69 -7.92 6.83 -10.11
C LEU A 69 -8.29 5.44 -10.64
N ALA A 70 -8.56 5.35 -11.95
CA ALA A 70 -9.16 4.16 -12.56
C ALA A 70 -8.17 2.99 -12.82
N SER A 71 -6.87 3.18 -12.60
CA SER A 71 -5.87 2.12 -12.84
C SER A 71 -4.63 2.29 -11.97
N VAL A 72 -3.94 1.17 -11.72
CA VAL A 72 -2.64 1.15 -11.03
C VAL A 72 -1.61 2.06 -11.71
N GLY A 73 -1.57 2.08 -13.05
CA GLY A 73 -0.67 2.95 -13.80
C GLY A 73 -0.97 4.44 -13.58
N ALA A 74 -2.24 4.83 -13.53
CA ALA A 74 -2.64 6.19 -13.22
C ALA A 74 -2.28 6.59 -11.78
N MET A 75 -2.42 5.67 -10.82
CA MET A 75 -1.98 5.87 -9.44
C MET A 75 -0.46 6.07 -9.34
N ALA A 76 0.32 5.30 -10.10
CA ALA A 76 1.77 5.45 -10.16
C ALA A 76 2.20 6.80 -10.75
N ASP A 77 1.59 7.20 -11.88
CA ASP A 77 1.87 8.50 -12.51
C ASP A 77 1.41 9.67 -11.61
N TRP A 78 0.33 9.51 -10.85
CA TRP A 78 -0.08 10.48 -9.84
C TRP A 78 0.93 10.58 -8.69
N LEU A 79 1.44 9.45 -8.18
CA LEU A 79 2.44 9.46 -7.11
C LEU A 79 3.71 10.22 -7.54
N MET A 80 4.17 10.04 -8.78
CA MET A 80 5.31 10.79 -9.32
C MET A 80 5.06 12.30 -9.33
N ARG A 81 3.86 12.74 -9.73
CA ARG A 81 3.47 14.16 -9.70
C ARG A 81 3.36 14.70 -8.27
N LEU A 82 2.93 13.87 -7.31
CA LEU A 82 2.97 14.23 -5.90
C LEU A 82 4.40 14.44 -5.41
N LEU A 83 5.34 13.55 -5.80
CA LEU A 83 6.75 13.73 -5.47
C LEU A 83 7.32 15.02 -6.08
N ASP A 84 6.94 15.36 -7.32
CA ASP A 84 7.32 16.63 -7.95
C ASP A 84 6.78 17.83 -7.16
N ALA A 85 5.50 17.81 -6.76
CA ALA A 85 4.88 18.85 -5.94
C ALA A 85 5.55 18.99 -4.55
N ALA A 86 6.04 17.87 -4.00
CA ALA A 86 6.82 17.83 -2.76
C ALA A 86 8.30 18.19 -2.96
N ARG A 87 8.74 18.48 -4.20
CA ARG A 87 10.15 18.72 -4.58
C ARG A 87 11.07 17.55 -4.22
N ILE A 88 10.58 16.33 -4.35
CA ILE A 88 11.31 15.09 -4.13
C ILE A 88 11.70 14.49 -5.47
N GLU A 89 12.98 14.61 -5.83
CA GLU A 89 13.51 14.02 -7.06
C GLU A 89 13.61 12.49 -6.97
N LYS A 90 13.91 11.93 -5.81
CA LYS A 90 14.05 10.47 -5.67
C LYS A 90 13.53 9.99 -4.33
N ALA A 91 12.82 8.86 -4.33
CA ALA A 91 12.28 8.27 -3.11
C ALA A 91 12.25 6.75 -3.17
N SER A 92 12.25 6.11 -2.01
CA SER A 92 11.80 4.74 -1.89
C SER A 92 10.27 4.70 -1.84
N VAL A 93 9.66 3.65 -2.38
CA VAL A 93 8.19 3.49 -2.41
C VAL A 93 7.80 2.19 -1.71
N VAL A 94 6.96 2.31 -0.69
CA VAL A 94 6.41 1.19 0.08
C VAL A 94 4.92 1.12 -0.22
N GLY A 95 4.44 -0.05 -0.61
CA GLY A 95 3.05 -0.23 -0.98
C GLY A 95 2.44 -1.49 -0.38
N HIS A 96 1.19 -1.41 0.06
CA HIS A 96 0.41 -2.55 0.54
C HIS A 96 -0.71 -2.88 -0.44
N SER A 97 -0.89 -4.16 -0.77
CA SER A 97 -1.96 -4.64 -1.65
C SER A 97 -1.97 -3.90 -2.99
N MET A 98 -3.05 -3.20 -3.34
CA MET A 98 -3.11 -2.27 -4.47
C MET A 98 -1.89 -1.33 -4.55
N GLY A 99 -1.52 -0.70 -3.43
CA GLY A 99 -0.37 0.20 -3.35
C GLY A 99 0.95 -0.48 -3.68
N SER A 100 1.05 -1.81 -3.51
CA SER A 100 2.25 -2.57 -3.92
C SER A 100 2.37 -2.67 -5.45
N LEU A 101 1.25 -2.80 -6.17
CA LEU A 101 1.25 -2.73 -7.63
C LEU A 101 1.61 -1.32 -8.10
N VAL A 102 1.17 -0.29 -7.37
CA VAL A 102 1.57 1.11 -7.62
C VAL A 102 3.08 1.29 -7.44
N ALA A 103 3.66 0.76 -6.36
CA ALA A 103 5.11 0.80 -6.13
C ALA A 103 5.90 0.08 -7.24
N LEU A 104 5.41 -1.08 -7.70
CA LEU A 104 5.96 -1.81 -8.83
C LEU A 104 5.95 -0.98 -10.13
N GLU A 105 4.82 -0.36 -10.47
CA GLU A 105 4.70 0.50 -11.65
C GLU A 105 5.58 1.74 -11.55
N CYS A 106 5.68 2.36 -10.38
CA CYS A 106 6.60 3.48 -10.14
C CYS A 106 8.04 3.10 -10.49
N ALA A 107 8.53 1.96 -9.96
CA ALA A 107 9.89 1.50 -10.21
C ALA A 107 10.13 1.07 -11.67
N ALA A 108 9.11 0.51 -12.32
CA ALA A 108 9.20 0.04 -13.70
C ALA A 108 9.15 1.19 -14.72
N ARG A 109 8.33 2.22 -14.47
CA ARG A 109 8.08 3.35 -15.39
C ARG A 109 9.05 4.50 -15.20
N ARG A 110 9.58 4.67 -13.98
CA ARG A 110 10.49 5.75 -13.57
C ARG A 110 11.65 5.21 -12.72
N PRO A 111 12.45 4.25 -13.22
CA PRO A 111 13.53 3.62 -12.45
C PRO A 111 14.56 4.62 -11.90
N GLU A 112 14.73 5.76 -12.56
CA GLU A 112 15.59 6.87 -12.13
C GLU A 112 15.06 7.60 -10.88
N ARG A 113 13.75 7.58 -10.66
CA ARG A 113 13.06 8.28 -9.56
C ARG A 113 12.86 7.40 -8.32
N VAL A 114 13.08 6.09 -8.42
CA VAL A 114 12.82 5.14 -7.34
C VAL A 114 14.11 4.53 -6.79
N GLU A 115 14.35 4.69 -5.49
CA GLU A 115 15.56 4.17 -4.82
C GLU A 115 15.45 2.70 -4.45
N ARG A 116 14.31 2.31 -3.87
CA ARG A 116 13.99 0.96 -3.39
C ARG A 116 12.46 0.79 -3.40
N ILE A 117 11.99 -0.44 -3.52
CA ILE A 117 10.57 -0.77 -3.33
C ILE A 117 10.36 -1.81 -2.25
N ALA A 118 9.32 -1.63 -1.43
CA ALA A 118 8.80 -2.69 -0.57
C ALA A 118 7.34 -2.97 -0.91
N LEU A 119 7.04 -4.24 -1.15
CA LEU A 119 5.83 -4.77 -1.74
C LEU A 119 5.16 -5.70 -0.70
N LEU A 120 4.18 -5.16 0.02
CA LEU A 120 3.50 -5.83 1.13
C LEU A 120 2.17 -6.40 0.63
N GLY A 121 1.90 -7.69 0.88
CA GLY A 121 0.66 -8.33 0.44
C GLY A 121 0.47 -8.23 -1.08
N THR A 122 1.51 -8.54 -1.85
CA THR A 122 1.50 -8.41 -3.31
C THR A 122 1.11 -9.71 -3.97
N ALA A 123 0.29 -9.64 -5.02
CA ALA A 123 0.01 -10.76 -5.91
C ALA A 123 -0.03 -10.29 -7.36
N PHE A 124 0.30 -11.19 -8.28
CA PHE A 124 -0.03 -11.01 -9.69
C PHE A 124 -0.38 -12.36 -10.35
N PRO A 125 -1.53 -12.47 -11.03
CA PRO A 125 -2.60 -11.46 -11.09
C PRO A 125 -3.30 -11.28 -9.72
N MET A 126 -3.86 -10.08 -9.48
CA MET A 126 -4.64 -9.76 -8.27
C MET A 126 -6.13 -9.71 -8.63
N LYS A 127 -6.70 -10.88 -8.94
CA LYS A 127 -8.10 -10.99 -9.38
C LYS A 127 -9.06 -10.82 -8.22
N VAL A 128 -10.18 -10.18 -8.51
CA VAL A 128 -11.31 -9.97 -7.59
C VAL A 128 -12.51 -10.70 -8.17
N THR A 129 -13.33 -11.33 -7.33
CA THR A 129 -14.54 -12.02 -7.79
C THR A 129 -15.58 -11.02 -8.28
N ASP A 130 -16.41 -11.44 -9.24
CA ASP A 130 -17.50 -10.59 -9.76
C ASP A 130 -18.48 -10.20 -8.64
N GLU A 131 -18.78 -11.12 -7.72
CA GLU A 131 -19.63 -10.85 -6.55
C GLU A 131 -19.08 -9.72 -5.67
N PHE A 132 -17.76 -9.69 -5.45
CA PHE A 132 -17.14 -8.65 -4.64
C PHE A 132 -17.10 -7.31 -5.39
N LEU A 133 -16.80 -7.32 -6.70
CA LEU A 133 -16.88 -6.12 -7.54
C LEU A 133 -18.30 -5.55 -7.58
N ASP A 134 -19.32 -6.39 -7.75
CA ASP A 134 -20.72 -5.99 -7.81
C ASP A 134 -21.23 -5.45 -6.47
N ALA A 135 -20.83 -6.06 -5.36
CA ALA A 135 -21.14 -5.54 -4.02
C ALA A 135 -20.49 -4.16 -3.81
N ALA A 136 -19.21 -4.00 -4.18
CA ALA A 136 -18.51 -2.73 -4.07
C ALA A 136 -19.12 -1.66 -5.00
N LEU A 137 -19.55 -2.04 -6.21
CA LEU A 137 -20.22 -1.12 -7.16
C LEU A 137 -21.54 -0.59 -6.59
N ARG A 138 -22.30 -1.46 -5.92
CA ARG A 138 -23.56 -1.10 -5.24
C ARG A 138 -23.34 -0.38 -3.91
N ASN A 139 -22.09 -0.25 -3.44
CA ASN A 139 -21.76 0.24 -2.10
C ASN A 139 -22.49 -0.54 -1.01
N ASP A 140 -22.63 -1.85 -1.23
CA ASP A 140 -23.22 -2.79 -0.29
C ASP A 140 -22.23 -3.03 0.84
N HIS A 141 -22.70 -3.00 2.09
CA HIS A 141 -21.84 -3.25 3.26
C HIS A 141 -21.26 -4.67 3.24
N ALA A 142 -21.88 -5.60 2.49
CA ALA A 142 -21.30 -6.90 2.18
C ALA A 142 -19.89 -6.81 1.56
N ALA A 143 -19.60 -5.77 0.77
CA ALA A 143 -18.25 -5.52 0.25
C ALA A 143 -17.26 -5.19 1.37
N TYR A 144 -17.69 -4.44 2.38
CA TYR A 144 -16.84 -4.05 3.50
C TYR A 144 -16.57 -5.22 4.42
N ASP A 145 -17.58 -6.07 4.64
CA ASP A 145 -17.44 -7.33 5.35
C ASP A 145 -16.49 -8.28 4.60
N MET A 146 -16.62 -8.43 3.27
CA MET A 146 -15.72 -9.25 2.46
C MET A 146 -14.26 -8.77 2.53
N GLU A 147 -14.02 -7.46 2.31
CA GLU A 147 -12.68 -6.87 2.42
C GLU A 147 -12.09 -7.08 3.83
N THR A 148 -12.90 -6.88 4.87
CA THR A 148 -12.46 -7.01 6.26
C THR A 148 -12.17 -8.47 6.63
N ILE A 149 -13.09 -9.39 6.33
CA ILE A 149 -12.97 -10.80 6.74
C ILE A 149 -11.85 -11.48 5.96
N TRP A 150 -11.78 -11.29 4.65
CA TRP A 150 -10.72 -11.90 3.82
C TRP A 150 -9.37 -11.20 3.98
N GLY A 151 -9.39 -9.91 4.34
CA GLY A 151 -8.20 -9.12 4.61
C GLY A 151 -7.44 -9.52 5.87
N HIS A 152 -7.99 -10.41 6.69
CA HIS A 152 -7.40 -10.79 7.98
C HIS A 152 -7.27 -12.29 8.15
N ALA A 153 -6.30 -12.72 8.95
CA ALA A 153 -6.18 -14.14 9.25
C ALA A 153 -7.37 -14.65 10.10
N PRO A 154 -7.76 -15.93 9.97
CA PRO A 154 -8.91 -16.49 10.71
C PRO A 154 -8.82 -16.39 12.24
N GLN A 155 -7.62 -16.24 12.80
CA GLN A 155 -7.43 -16.06 14.25
C GLN A 155 -7.72 -14.64 14.75
N VAL A 156 -7.82 -13.63 13.88
CA VAL A 156 -8.00 -12.23 14.28
C VAL A 156 -9.23 -11.98 15.17
N PRO A 157 -10.40 -12.61 14.94
CA PRO A 157 -11.55 -12.48 15.85
C PRO A 157 -11.29 -12.96 17.28
N LEU A 158 -10.26 -13.78 17.50
CA LEU A 158 -9.88 -14.28 18.83
C LEU A 158 -9.00 -13.27 19.61
N GLY A 159 -8.63 -12.14 19.00
CA GLY A 159 -7.74 -11.13 19.58
C GLY A 159 -6.26 -11.38 19.29
N GLY A 160 -5.39 -11.01 20.23
CA GLY A 160 -3.94 -11.27 20.12
C GLY A 160 -3.11 -10.16 19.44
N ASN A 161 -3.70 -8.98 19.22
CA ASN A 161 -2.91 -7.82 18.79
C ASN A 161 -1.96 -7.38 19.93
N PRO A 162 -0.67 -7.13 19.66
CA PRO A 162 0.26 -6.65 20.68
C PRO A 162 -0.05 -5.23 21.17
N ASN A 163 -0.78 -4.42 20.38
CA ASN A 163 -1.20 -3.09 20.77
C ASN A 163 -2.54 -3.15 21.54
N PRO A 164 -2.56 -2.74 22.84
CA PRO A 164 -3.77 -2.81 23.66
C PRO A 164 -4.94 -2.02 23.09
N GLY A 165 -6.14 -2.60 23.16
CA GLY A 165 -7.38 -1.94 22.72
C GLY A 165 -7.62 -1.94 21.21
N MET A 166 -6.75 -2.58 20.42
CA MET A 166 -6.96 -2.70 18.98
C MET A 166 -8.09 -3.69 18.64
N TRP A 167 -9.08 -3.20 17.90
CA TRP A 167 -10.07 -4.02 17.21
C TRP A 167 -9.77 -3.99 15.70
N MET A 168 -9.01 -4.97 15.21
CA MET A 168 -8.48 -4.98 13.84
C MET A 168 -9.58 -4.96 12.76
N TYR A 169 -10.68 -5.71 12.97
CA TYR A 169 -11.82 -5.69 12.05
C TYR A 169 -12.49 -4.32 12.03
N GLY A 170 -12.78 -3.75 13.20
CA GLY A 170 -13.41 -2.44 13.30
C GLY A 170 -12.55 -1.32 12.74
N ASP A 171 -11.23 -1.40 12.90
CA ASP A 171 -10.30 -0.43 12.32
C ASP A 171 -10.38 -0.43 10.78
N THR A 172 -10.55 -1.60 10.17
CA THR A 172 -10.72 -1.75 8.72
C THR A 172 -12.12 -1.31 8.27
N LEU A 173 -13.18 -1.82 8.91
CA LEU A 173 -14.56 -1.43 8.64
C LEU A 173 -14.76 0.08 8.73
N ALA A 174 -14.25 0.71 9.79
CA ALA A 174 -14.40 2.14 9.99
C ALA A 174 -13.72 2.97 8.88
N ARG A 175 -12.69 2.46 8.21
CA ARG A 175 -12.10 3.10 7.02
C ARG A 175 -13.00 2.96 5.80
N LEU A 176 -13.45 1.74 5.55
CA LEU A 176 -14.31 1.40 4.42
C LEU A 176 -15.64 2.18 4.47
N GLU A 177 -16.24 2.30 5.66
CA GLU A 177 -17.48 3.07 5.89
C GLU A 177 -17.34 4.57 5.65
N ARG A 178 -16.13 5.13 5.66
CA ARG A 178 -15.87 6.56 5.37
C ARG A 178 -15.69 6.84 3.88
N LEU A 179 -15.59 5.81 3.04
CA LEU A 179 -15.37 6.00 1.61
C LEU A 179 -16.58 6.65 0.94
N ALA A 180 -16.29 7.51 -0.03
CA ALA A 180 -17.33 7.97 -0.94
C ALA A 180 -17.81 6.80 -1.82
N PRO A 181 -19.08 6.82 -2.27
CA PRO A 181 -19.60 5.77 -3.13
C PRO A 181 -18.74 5.52 -4.37
N GLY A 182 -18.47 4.25 -4.67
CA GLY A 182 -17.72 3.78 -5.84
C GLY A 182 -16.20 3.81 -5.71
N VAL A 183 -15.65 4.34 -4.62
CA VAL A 183 -14.19 4.36 -4.39
C VAL A 183 -13.61 2.96 -4.27
N LEU A 184 -14.16 2.13 -3.38
CA LEU A 184 -13.72 0.75 -3.21
C LEU A 184 -13.81 -0.05 -4.52
N HIS A 185 -14.92 0.10 -5.26
CA HIS A 185 -15.07 -0.54 -6.57
C HIS A 185 -13.98 -0.12 -7.56
N SER A 186 -13.66 1.18 -7.64
CA SER A 186 -12.61 1.68 -8.53
C SER A 186 -11.26 1.05 -8.23
N ASP A 187 -10.91 0.92 -6.95
CA ASP A 187 -9.65 0.33 -6.51
C ASP A 187 -9.59 -1.17 -6.81
N LEU A 188 -10.62 -1.92 -6.41
CA LEU A 188 -10.71 -3.37 -6.67
C LEU A 188 -10.67 -3.65 -8.18
N LYS A 189 -11.37 -2.84 -8.98
CA LYS A 189 -11.35 -2.93 -10.43
C LYS A 189 -9.96 -2.63 -11.00
N ALA A 190 -9.25 -1.62 -10.48
CA ALA A 190 -7.89 -1.31 -10.89
C ALA A 190 -6.93 -2.49 -10.63
N CYS A 191 -7.07 -3.19 -9.51
CA CYS A 191 -6.32 -4.41 -9.22
C CYS A 191 -6.71 -5.56 -10.17
N ASN A 192 -8.00 -5.80 -10.34
CA ASN A 192 -8.52 -6.88 -11.19
C ASN A 192 -8.08 -6.75 -12.66
N ASP A 193 -8.08 -5.52 -13.17
CA ASP A 193 -7.75 -5.22 -14.56
C ASP A 193 -6.24 -5.08 -14.80
N TYR A 194 -5.43 -5.10 -13.73
CA TYR A 194 -3.99 -4.97 -13.85
C TYR A 194 -3.36 -6.17 -14.57
N ALA A 195 -2.75 -5.91 -15.73
CA ALA A 195 -2.18 -6.93 -16.61
C ALA A 195 -0.65 -6.83 -16.79
N ASN A 196 -0.01 -5.76 -16.29
CA ASN A 196 1.39 -5.46 -16.62
C ASN A 196 2.42 -6.08 -15.67
N GLY A 197 2.02 -6.78 -14.62
CA GLY A 197 2.87 -7.16 -13.49
C GLY A 197 4.23 -7.74 -13.88
N LEU A 198 4.27 -8.80 -14.70
CA LEU A 198 5.54 -9.43 -15.08
C LEU A 198 6.40 -8.55 -16.01
N ALA A 199 5.78 -7.82 -16.93
CA ALA A 199 6.48 -6.90 -17.81
C ALA A 199 7.09 -5.71 -17.03
N SER A 200 6.41 -5.26 -15.97
CA SER A 200 6.89 -4.22 -15.07
C SER A 200 7.97 -4.74 -14.13
N ALA A 201 7.80 -5.94 -13.56
CA ALA A 201 8.82 -6.59 -12.72
C ALA A 201 10.18 -6.72 -13.43
N ALA A 202 10.19 -7.13 -14.70
CA ALA A 202 11.42 -7.25 -15.49
C ALA A 202 12.17 -5.91 -15.70
N LYS A 203 11.48 -4.77 -15.54
CA LYS A 203 12.05 -3.42 -15.69
C LYS A 203 12.61 -2.86 -14.39
N VAL A 204 12.25 -3.42 -13.23
CA VAL A 204 12.71 -2.94 -11.92
C VAL A 204 14.24 -3.07 -11.83
N LYS A 205 14.90 -1.96 -11.51
CA LYS A 205 16.37 -1.88 -11.35
C LYS A 205 16.83 -1.64 -9.91
N CYS A 206 15.93 -1.16 -9.06
CA CYS A 206 16.21 -0.91 -7.65
C CYS A 206 16.07 -2.20 -6.81
N PRO A 207 16.67 -2.25 -5.61
CA PRO A 207 16.37 -3.30 -4.64
C PRO A 207 14.87 -3.40 -4.35
N ALA A 208 14.37 -4.63 -4.24
CA ALA A 208 12.96 -4.92 -3.96
C ALA A 208 12.82 -5.87 -2.78
N LEU A 209 11.95 -5.51 -1.84
CA LEU A 209 11.52 -6.36 -0.73
C LEU A 209 10.07 -6.78 -0.95
N PHE A 210 9.78 -8.06 -0.81
CA PHE A 210 8.43 -8.60 -0.68
C PHE A 210 8.20 -8.97 0.78
N ILE A 211 7.06 -8.56 1.34
CA ILE A 211 6.61 -8.99 2.66
C ILE A 211 5.26 -9.68 2.49
N VAL A 212 5.19 -10.95 2.89
CA VAL A 212 4.01 -11.79 2.70
C VAL A 212 3.51 -12.35 4.03
N GLY A 213 2.20 -12.43 4.19
CA GLY A 213 1.56 -13.03 5.36
C GLY A 213 1.38 -14.53 5.18
N ARG A 214 1.79 -15.32 6.17
CA ARG A 214 1.66 -16.80 6.11
C ARG A 214 0.21 -17.28 6.01
N ARG A 215 -0.75 -16.47 6.45
CA ARG A 215 -2.19 -16.77 6.44
C ARG A 215 -2.98 -15.85 5.51
N ASP A 216 -2.30 -15.13 4.62
CA ASP A 216 -2.95 -14.26 3.65
C ASP A 216 -3.70 -15.09 2.59
N VAL A 217 -5.02 -14.95 2.58
CA VAL A 217 -5.91 -15.65 1.63
C VAL A 217 -6.24 -14.81 0.41
N MET A 218 -6.10 -13.48 0.48
CA MET A 218 -6.33 -12.58 -0.65
C MET A 218 -5.13 -12.58 -1.60
N THR A 219 -3.93 -12.51 -1.04
CA THR A 219 -2.67 -12.55 -1.79
C THR A 219 -1.73 -13.62 -1.21
N PRO A 220 -2.04 -14.92 -1.43
CA PRO A 220 -1.21 -16.00 -0.92
C PRO A 220 0.25 -15.85 -1.38
N ALA A 221 1.23 -16.21 -0.53
CA ALA A 221 2.66 -16.04 -0.84
C ALA A 221 3.09 -16.60 -2.21
N LYS A 222 2.45 -17.69 -2.67
CA LYS A 222 2.68 -18.27 -4.00
C LYS A 222 2.35 -17.31 -5.15
N ALA A 223 1.35 -16.45 -4.98
CA ALA A 223 0.97 -15.44 -5.97
C ALA A 223 1.98 -14.27 -6.07
N ALA A 224 2.75 -14.01 -5.00
CA ALA A 224 3.87 -13.07 -5.02
C ALA A 224 5.13 -13.65 -5.70
N ALA A 225 5.30 -14.98 -5.63
CA ALA A 225 6.54 -15.66 -6.02
C ALA A 225 6.94 -15.39 -7.47
N THR A 226 5.98 -15.36 -8.40
CA THR A 226 6.25 -15.11 -9.82
C THR A 226 6.81 -13.70 -10.04
N LEU A 227 6.30 -12.70 -9.33
CA LEU A 227 6.86 -11.34 -9.38
C LEU A 227 8.24 -11.28 -8.73
N ALA A 228 8.41 -11.91 -7.55
CA ALA A 228 9.69 -11.92 -6.86
C ALA A 228 10.80 -12.54 -7.72
N GLN A 229 10.51 -13.65 -8.40
CA GLN A 229 11.45 -14.30 -9.33
C GLN A 229 11.77 -13.43 -10.55
N ALA A 230 10.83 -12.61 -11.02
CA ALA A 230 11.04 -11.72 -12.15
C ALA A 230 11.87 -10.46 -11.81
N ILE A 231 11.96 -10.07 -10.53
CA ILE A 231 12.78 -8.95 -10.07
C ILE A 231 14.14 -9.47 -9.60
N GLN A 232 15.19 -9.18 -10.36
CA GLN A 232 16.54 -9.59 -10.04
C GLN A 232 16.99 -9.03 -8.67
N GLY A 233 17.48 -9.91 -7.80
CA GLY A 233 17.98 -9.53 -6.47
C GLY A 233 16.88 -9.13 -5.48
N SER A 234 15.61 -9.46 -5.76
CA SER A 234 14.55 -9.28 -4.78
C SER A 234 14.75 -10.16 -3.55
N ARG A 235 14.25 -9.70 -2.40
CA ARG A 235 14.21 -10.45 -1.15
C ARG A 235 12.77 -10.66 -0.74
N THR A 236 12.43 -11.85 -0.27
CA THR A 236 11.10 -12.13 0.30
C THR A 236 11.24 -12.42 1.79
N VAL A 237 10.40 -11.78 2.60
CA VAL A 237 10.24 -12.04 4.03
C VAL A 237 8.82 -12.53 4.26
N GLU A 238 8.68 -13.72 4.84
CA GLU A 238 7.40 -14.22 5.30
C GLU A 238 7.23 -13.89 6.79
N LEU A 239 6.11 -13.25 7.14
CA LEU A 239 5.81 -12.88 8.52
C LEU A 239 5.26 -14.08 9.32
N PRO A 240 5.28 -14.01 10.68
CA PRO A 240 4.51 -14.90 11.54
C PRO A 240 3.02 -14.96 11.12
N PRO A 241 2.21 -15.90 11.65
CA PRO A 241 0.81 -16.07 11.24
C PRO A 241 0.02 -14.74 11.21
N SER A 242 -0.18 -14.22 10.00
CA SER A 242 -0.82 -12.95 9.69
C SER A 242 -1.49 -13.05 8.32
N GLY A 243 -2.61 -12.35 8.16
CA GLY A 243 -3.42 -12.28 6.95
C GLY A 243 -2.91 -11.21 6.00
N HIS A 244 -3.83 -10.57 5.28
CA HIS A 244 -3.49 -9.53 4.31
C HIS A 244 -3.14 -8.19 4.97
N SER A 245 -3.72 -7.92 6.14
CA SER A 245 -3.52 -6.71 6.94
C SER A 245 -2.26 -6.77 7.80
N LEU A 246 -1.11 -7.03 7.16
CA LEU A 246 0.19 -7.29 7.81
C LEU A 246 0.59 -6.24 8.87
N MET A 247 0.35 -4.96 8.57
CA MET A 247 0.65 -3.80 9.41
C MET A 247 -0.17 -3.79 10.70
N ALA A 248 -1.39 -4.34 10.67
CA ALA A 248 -2.27 -4.44 11.82
C ALA A 248 -2.05 -5.75 12.59
N GLU A 249 -1.87 -6.87 11.88
CA GLU A 249 -1.79 -8.21 12.48
C GLU A 249 -0.39 -8.57 13.00
N ALA A 250 0.66 -8.12 12.33
CA ALA A 250 2.05 -8.35 12.69
C ALA A 250 2.85 -7.03 12.62
N PRO A 251 2.47 -6.00 13.43
CA PRO A 251 3.02 -4.65 13.33
C PRO A 251 4.54 -4.61 13.51
N ASP A 252 5.06 -5.30 14.52
CA ASP A 252 6.49 -5.32 14.84
C ASP A 252 7.29 -6.04 13.77
N ALA A 253 6.87 -7.24 13.35
CA ALA A 253 7.56 -8.00 12.31
C ALA A 253 7.54 -7.29 10.95
N THR A 254 6.43 -6.60 10.63
CA THR A 254 6.33 -5.76 9.43
C THR A 254 7.31 -4.59 9.52
N LEU A 255 7.36 -3.91 10.67
CA LEU A 255 8.25 -2.78 10.89
C LEU A 255 9.73 -3.21 10.85
N ASP A 256 10.09 -4.30 11.51
CA ASP A 256 11.45 -4.85 11.54
C ASP A 256 11.96 -5.20 10.13
N ALA A 257 11.12 -5.84 9.31
CA ALA A 257 11.47 -6.16 7.92
C ALA A 257 11.75 -4.90 7.09
N LEU A 258 10.96 -3.84 7.28
CA LEU A 258 11.18 -2.54 6.63
C LEU A 258 12.45 -1.85 7.16
N ILE A 259 12.66 -1.85 8.48
CA ILE A 259 13.84 -1.27 9.11
C ILE A 259 15.11 -1.93 8.56
N GLU A 260 15.14 -3.26 8.53
CA GLU A 260 16.28 -4.01 8.03
C GLU A 260 16.57 -3.68 6.55
N PHE A 261 15.53 -3.47 5.76
CA PHE A 261 15.66 -3.15 4.34
C PHE A 261 16.16 -1.73 4.08
N PHE A 262 15.73 -0.74 4.87
CA PHE A 262 16.12 0.66 4.70
C PHE A 262 17.40 1.06 5.44
N ARG A 263 17.90 0.23 6.37
CA ARG A 263 19.22 0.41 7.01
C ARG A 263 20.40 -0.09 6.16
N ARG A 264 20.14 -0.87 5.10
CA ARG A 264 21.14 -1.44 4.18
C ARG A 264 21.28 -0.59 2.92
#